data_AF-A0A165EB30-F1
#
_entry.id   AF-A0A165EB30-F1
#
_cell.length_a   1.000
_cell.length_b   1.000
_cell.length_c   1.000
_cell.angle_alpha   90.00
_cell.angle_beta   90.00
_cell.angle_gamma   90.00
#
_symmetry.space_group_name_H-M   'P 1'
#
loop_
_entity.id
_entity.type
_entity.pdbx_description
1 polymer ?
#
loop_
_entity_poly.entity_id
_entity_poly.type
_entity_poly.pdbx_seq_one_letter_code
_entity_poly.pdbx_strand_id
1 'polypeptide(L)'
;MRKQREATCAEPSWREPEGGDGEPQLWNCLQRYQREPALPTLKPKPGGNSPKRDDAPEDGETEGVTLFLAHANGFPKQIWQPVLRHLFALYAGVDEVWLWETANHGDSALVNAGKLGDTFDWADNARDVLQFLQFHRPLPGQAELPLHLPPHALESTPRRVVGVGHSLGGGTLPSYFDALILVDPVIIADHIWTRRPAEIERYNALVRGALARRAVWGSRSEAKLGFLKSPFFQAWDPAALDAYVEYGLCGLPPATSSPSGASPRAGVMLKQSPYDEASVFCEPRAQAESWYLLPLLPARIELRWIMNGRSAAEATGGEEATRYTVWRRPANSSNVRVREAGHLIPQEAPGRLGEPHSHSRSRWREEGQVGLTGLQRRRSRRYC
;
A
#
# COMPACT_ATOMS: atom_id res chain seq x y z
N MET A 1 11.18 24.51 7.15
CA MET A 1 10.49 23.25 6.81
C MET A 1 9.82 23.33 5.43
N ARG A 2 8.93 24.31 5.15
CA ARG A 2 8.31 24.49 3.81
C ARG A 2 9.28 24.60 2.61
N LYS A 3 10.52 25.06 2.82
CA LYS A 3 11.59 25.04 1.80
C LYS A 3 11.90 23.64 1.23
N GLN A 4 11.52 22.55 1.91
CA GLN A 4 11.65 21.19 1.38
C GLN A 4 10.61 20.84 0.31
N ARG A 5 9.49 21.60 0.23
CA ARG A 5 8.44 21.46 -0.80
C ARG A 5 8.69 22.31 -2.04
N GLU A 6 9.58 23.29 -1.95
CA GLU A 6 9.88 24.24 -3.04
C GLU A 6 10.62 23.59 -4.23
N ALA A 7 10.89 22.28 -4.19
CA ALA A 7 11.52 21.55 -5.27
C ALA A 7 10.47 21.03 -6.26
N THR A 8 10.05 21.89 -7.20
CA THR A 8 9.22 21.53 -8.36
C THR A 8 9.97 20.55 -9.27
N CYS A 9 9.44 19.36 -9.57
CA CYS A 9 10.14 18.41 -10.45
C CYS A 9 10.40 19.00 -11.85
N ALA A 10 11.60 18.84 -12.40
CA ALA A 10 11.94 19.31 -13.75
C ALA A 10 11.33 18.48 -14.87
N GLU A 11 11.05 17.20 -14.60
CA GLU A 11 10.46 16.26 -15.54
C GLU A 11 9.26 15.60 -14.87
N PRO A 12 8.11 16.29 -14.81
CA PRO A 12 6.89 15.67 -14.38
C PRO A 12 6.61 14.46 -15.29
N SER A 13 6.24 13.32 -14.71
CA SER A 13 5.75 12.17 -15.47
C SER A 13 4.42 12.47 -16.18
N TRP A 14 3.79 13.63 -15.88
CA TRP A 14 2.56 14.14 -16.46
C TRP A 14 2.81 15.38 -17.33
N ARG A 15 1.94 15.63 -18.31
CA ARG A 15 1.90 16.89 -19.06
C ARG A 15 0.59 17.61 -18.73
N GLU A 16 0.63 18.92 -18.55
CA GLU A 16 -0.60 19.70 -18.56
C GLU A 16 -1.25 19.60 -19.94
N PRO A 17 -2.57 19.38 -20.04
CA PRO A 17 -3.25 19.40 -21.33
C PRO A 17 -3.05 20.77 -21.98
N GLU A 18 -2.75 20.79 -23.29
CA GLU A 18 -2.67 22.04 -24.04
C GLU A 18 -4.03 22.77 -23.97
N GLY A 19 -4.04 23.95 -23.34
CA GLY A 19 -5.25 24.77 -23.19
C GLY A 19 -5.95 24.64 -21.84
N GLY A 20 -5.30 25.13 -20.77
CA GLY A 20 -5.85 25.91 -19.64
C GLY A 20 -6.97 25.37 -18.74
N ASP A 21 -7.89 24.57 -19.26
CA ASP A 21 -9.22 24.35 -18.67
C ASP A 21 -9.51 22.85 -18.44
N GLY A 22 -8.59 21.95 -18.80
CA GLY A 22 -8.72 20.52 -18.58
C GLY A 22 -8.32 20.10 -17.17
N GLU A 23 -9.11 19.26 -16.50
CA GLU A 23 -8.73 18.66 -15.21
C GLU A 23 -7.34 17.99 -15.30
N PRO A 24 -6.48 18.11 -14.27
CA PRO A 24 -5.20 17.45 -14.22
C PRO A 24 -5.35 15.94 -14.47
N GLN A 25 -4.66 15.45 -15.47
CA GLN A 25 -4.76 14.06 -15.91
C GLN A 25 -4.12 13.12 -14.85
N LEU A 26 -4.90 12.19 -14.28
CA LEU A 26 -4.50 11.24 -13.21
C LEU A 26 -3.46 10.18 -13.61
N TRP A 27 -2.77 10.38 -14.73
CA TRP A 27 -2.03 9.35 -15.47
C TRP A 27 -0.84 8.74 -14.74
N ASN A 28 -0.41 9.32 -13.63
CA ASN A 28 0.71 8.82 -12.84
C ASN A 28 0.35 8.50 -11.39
N CYS A 29 -0.89 8.70 -10.95
CA CYS A 29 -1.29 8.42 -9.57
C CYS A 29 -1.87 7.00 -9.40
N LEU A 30 -2.06 6.28 -10.52
CA LEU A 30 -2.53 4.90 -10.58
C LEU A 30 -1.71 4.14 -11.63
N GLN A 31 -1.35 2.88 -11.34
CA GLN A 31 -0.76 1.99 -12.34
C GLN A 31 -1.58 0.71 -12.48
N ARG A 32 -1.84 0.28 -13.71
CA ARG A 32 -2.62 -0.92 -14.01
C ARG A 32 -1.74 -2.00 -14.64
N TYR A 33 -1.95 -3.24 -14.22
CA TYR A 33 -1.42 -4.44 -14.87
C TYR A 33 -2.60 -5.33 -15.20
N GLN A 34 -2.65 -5.85 -16.42
CA GLN A 34 -3.63 -6.84 -16.82
C GLN A 34 -2.89 -8.10 -17.25
N ARG A 35 -3.46 -9.25 -16.90
CA ARG A 35 -2.99 -10.52 -17.41
C ARG A 35 -3.32 -10.62 -18.89
N GLU A 36 -2.30 -10.83 -19.72
CA GLU A 36 -2.53 -11.15 -21.12
C GLU A 36 -3.24 -12.52 -21.22
N PRO A 37 -4.29 -12.64 -22.04
CA PRO A 37 -4.88 -13.93 -22.32
C PRO A 37 -3.80 -14.84 -22.91
N ALA A 38 -3.73 -16.09 -22.43
CA ALA A 38 -2.77 -17.05 -22.95
C ALA A 38 -2.92 -17.15 -24.49
N LEU A 39 -1.82 -16.96 -25.22
CA LEU A 39 -1.79 -17.22 -26.66
C LEU A 39 -2.41 -18.60 -26.90
N PRO A 40 -3.36 -18.75 -27.85
CA PRO A 40 -3.95 -20.04 -28.12
C PRO A 40 -2.83 -21.01 -28.47
N THR A 41 -2.62 -22.00 -27.59
CA THR A 41 -1.65 -23.05 -27.84
C THR A 41 -2.01 -23.69 -29.16
N LEU A 42 -1.05 -23.74 -30.08
CA LEU A 42 -1.19 -24.45 -31.35
C LEU A 42 -1.75 -25.83 -31.03
N LYS A 43 -2.99 -26.09 -31.50
CA LYS A 43 -3.65 -27.39 -31.34
C LYS A 43 -2.62 -28.48 -31.67
N PRO A 44 -2.33 -29.41 -30.75
CA PRO A 44 -1.41 -30.49 -31.06
C PRO A 44 -1.95 -31.24 -32.29
N LYS A 45 -1.06 -31.53 -33.24
CA LYS A 45 -1.41 -32.34 -34.42
C LYS A 45 -2.12 -33.61 -33.96
N PRO A 46 -3.22 -34.03 -34.62
CA PRO A 46 -3.90 -35.27 -34.27
C PRO A 46 -2.93 -36.43 -34.48
N GLY A 47 -2.51 -37.10 -33.41
CA GLY A 47 -1.67 -38.31 -33.51
C GLY A 47 -0.70 -38.60 -32.36
N GLY A 48 -0.58 -37.78 -31.32
CA GLY A 48 0.31 -38.05 -30.18
C GLY A 48 -0.44 -38.56 -28.95
N ASN A 49 -0.19 -39.80 -28.54
CA ASN A 49 -0.67 -40.36 -27.28
C ASN A 49 0.01 -39.65 -26.10
N SER A 50 -0.68 -38.70 -25.46
CA SER A 50 -0.24 -38.07 -24.21
C SER A 50 -0.90 -38.78 -23.02
N PRO A 51 -0.19 -39.05 -21.91
CA PRO A 51 -0.77 -39.68 -20.75
C PRO A 51 -1.80 -38.75 -20.09
N LYS A 52 -2.96 -39.31 -19.73
CA LYS A 52 -4.00 -38.62 -18.97
C LYS A 52 -3.41 -38.10 -17.66
N ARG A 53 -3.38 -36.77 -17.50
CA ARG A 53 -3.36 -36.14 -16.18
C ARG A 53 -4.80 -36.16 -15.68
N ASP A 54 -5.15 -37.20 -14.95
CA ASP A 54 -6.33 -37.18 -14.09
C ASP A 54 -6.01 -36.17 -12.95
N ASP A 55 -6.98 -35.31 -12.62
CA ASP A 55 -6.96 -34.23 -11.59
C ASP A 55 -6.56 -32.80 -12.03
N ALA A 56 -6.87 -32.39 -13.28
CA ALA A 56 -7.11 -30.96 -13.53
C ALA A 56 -8.58 -30.64 -13.16
N PRO A 57 -8.85 -29.64 -12.29
CA PRO A 57 -10.23 -29.22 -12.05
C PRO A 57 -10.85 -28.78 -13.36
N GLU A 58 -12.08 -29.24 -13.64
CA GLU A 58 -12.86 -28.77 -14.79
C GLU A 58 -12.88 -27.23 -14.79
N ASP A 59 -12.54 -26.64 -15.94
CA ASP A 59 -12.57 -25.20 -16.20
C ASP A 59 -14.03 -24.68 -16.13
N GLY A 60 -14.59 -24.62 -14.93
CA GLY A 60 -15.59 -23.62 -14.63
C GLY A 60 -14.84 -22.30 -14.60
N GLU A 61 -15.04 -21.44 -15.61
CA GLU A 61 -14.50 -20.08 -15.67
C GLU A 61 -14.95 -19.29 -14.43
N THR A 62 -14.25 -19.44 -13.31
CA THR A 62 -14.37 -18.50 -12.20
C THR A 62 -13.72 -17.21 -12.67
N GLU A 63 -14.53 -16.19 -12.92
CA GLU A 63 -14.06 -14.85 -13.25
C GLU A 63 -12.95 -14.43 -12.27
N GLY A 64 -11.78 -14.08 -12.80
CA GLY A 64 -10.64 -13.71 -11.98
C GLY A 64 -10.88 -12.39 -11.25
N VAL A 65 -9.99 -12.09 -10.30
CA VAL A 65 -10.16 -10.92 -9.42
C VAL A 65 -9.32 -9.74 -9.86
N THR A 66 -9.79 -8.54 -9.55
CA THR A 66 -8.95 -7.33 -9.56
C THR A 66 -8.36 -7.10 -8.17
N LEU A 67 -7.05 -6.90 -8.08
CA LEU A 67 -6.39 -6.48 -6.85
C LEU A 67 -6.18 -4.96 -6.85
N PHE A 68 -6.48 -4.30 -5.74
CA PHE A 68 -6.19 -2.87 -5.53
C PHE A 68 -5.16 -2.73 -4.40
N LEU A 69 -3.96 -2.27 -4.69
CA LEU A 69 -2.82 -2.26 -3.77
C LEU A 69 -2.50 -0.83 -3.32
N ALA A 70 -2.58 -0.59 -2.01
CA ALA A 70 -2.26 0.69 -1.36
C ALA A 70 -0.93 0.58 -0.58
N HIS A 71 0.03 1.45 -0.90
CA HIS A 71 1.37 1.45 -0.30
C HIS A 71 1.39 2.00 1.15
N ALA A 72 2.52 1.80 1.84
CA ALA A 72 2.80 2.42 3.13
C ALA A 72 3.40 3.83 3.00
N ASN A 73 3.50 4.56 4.12
CA ASN A 73 4.18 5.85 4.14
C ASN A 73 5.64 5.71 3.69
N GLY A 74 6.13 6.64 2.89
CA GLY A 74 7.55 6.65 2.46
C GLY A 74 7.82 5.95 1.14
N PHE A 75 6.83 5.33 0.49
CA PHE A 75 7.07 4.51 -0.70
C PHE A 75 6.21 4.94 -1.91
N PRO A 76 6.73 4.80 -3.15
CA PRO A 76 5.93 4.93 -4.35
C PRO A 76 5.05 3.68 -4.56
N LYS A 77 3.98 3.80 -5.36
CA LYS A 77 3.09 2.67 -5.67
C LYS A 77 3.81 1.44 -6.25
N GLN A 78 4.89 1.64 -7.02
CA GLN A 78 5.69 0.56 -7.64
C GLN A 78 6.47 -0.29 -6.65
N ILE A 79 6.51 0.07 -5.36
CA ILE A 79 7.13 -0.75 -4.32
C ILE A 79 6.54 -2.17 -4.25
N TRP A 80 5.33 -2.35 -4.80
CA TRP A 80 4.67 -3.65 -4.92
C TRP A 80 5.19 -4.54 -6.05
N GLN A 81 5.94 -4.01 -7.02
CA GLN A 81 6.38 -4.78 -8.20
C GLN A 81 7.10 -6.10 -7.87
N PRO A 82 8.01 -6.18 -6.88
CA PRO A 82 8.62 -7.45 -6.49
C PRO A 82 7.58 -8.47 -6.01
N VAL A 83 6.60 -8.03 -5.20
CA VAL A 83 5.49 -8.87 -4.73
C VAL A 83 4.66 -9.37 -5.91
N LEU A 84 4.33 -8.49 -6.87
CA LEU A 84 3.55 -8.85 -8.05
C LEU A 84 4.21 -9.94 -8.89
N ARG A 85 5.54 -9.89 -9.04
CA ARG A 85 6.30 -10.92 -9.76
C ARG A 85 6.07 -12.31 -9.17
N HIS A 86 6.10 -12.42 -7.84
CA HIS A 86 5.84 -13.69 -7.16
C HIS A 86 4.36 -14.07 -7.21
N LEU A 87 3.47 -13.10 -6.99
CA LEU A 87 2.03 -13.31 -7.02
C LEU A 87 1.55 -13.84 -8.37
N PHE A 88 1.99 -13.27 -9.49
CA PHE A 88 1.61 -13.74 -10.82
C PHE A 88 2.15 -15.12 -11.18
N ALA A 89 3.27 -15.52 -10.57
CA ALA A 89 3.80 -16.88 -10.71
C ALA A 89 3.00 -17.92 -9.91
N LEU A 90 2.31 -17.50 -8.85
CA LEU A 90 1.62 -18.39 -7.91
C LEU A 90 0.11 -18.48 -8.16
N TYR A 91 -0.52 -17.42 -8.68
CA TYR A 91 -1.96 -17.34 -8.86
C TYR A 91 -2.32 -17.02 -10.31
N ALA A 92 -3.06 -17.92 -10.95
CA ALA A 92 -3.64 -17.68 -12.28
C ALA A 92 -4.92 -16.82 -12.21
N GLY A 93 -5.67 -16.87 -11.12
CA GLY A 93 -6.97 -16.18 -10.95
C GLY A 93 -6.90 -14.68 -10.63
N VAL A 94 -5.82 -14.00 -10.98
CA VAL A 94 -5.68 -12.55 -10.87
C VAL A 94 -5.64 -11.97 -12.28
N ASP A 95 -6.72 -11.28 -12.65
CA ASP A 95 -6.93 -10.73 -13.99
C ASP A 95 -6.32 -9.34 -14.12
N GLU A 96 -6.41 -8.54 -13.06
CA GLU A 96 -5.99 -7.15 -13.06
C GLU A 96 -5.42 -6.72 -11.71
N VAL A 97 -4.47 -5.78 -11.73
CA VAL A 97 -3.85 -5.19 -10.54
C VAL A 97 -3.77 -3.69 -10.70
N TRP A 98 -4.26 -2.96 -9.70
CA TRP A 98 -4.30 -1.51 -9.62
C TRP A 98 -3.41 -1.07 -8.47
N LEU A 99 -2.32 -0.37 -8.76
CA LEU A 99 -1.43 0.21 -7.75
C LEU A 99 -1.86 1.65 -7.49
N TRP A 100 -2.37 1.89 -6.29
CA TRP A 100 -2.84 3.19 -5.83
C TRP A 100 -1.72 4.01 -5.23
N GLU A 101 -1.72 5.32 -5.49
CA GLU A 101 -0.80 6.27 -4.88
C GLU A 101 -1.54 7.38 -4.16
N THR A 102 -1.16 7.59 -2.90
CA THR A 102 -1.75 8.61 -2.04
C THR A 102 -1.28 10.01 -2.45
N ALA A 103 -2.11 11.04 -2.24
CA ALA A 103 -1.93 12.39 -2.80
C ALA A 103 -0.56 13.05 -2.55
N ASN A 104 0.15 12.71 -1.47
CA ASN A 104 1.47 13.25 -1.11
C ASN A 104 2.63 12.25 -1.29
N HIS A 105 2.43 11.14 -1.99
CA HIS A 105 3.46 10.13 -2.26
C HIS A 105 3.78 10.04 -3.75
N GLY A 106 4.98 9.56 -4.08
CA GLY A 106 5.38 9.23 -5.45
C GLY A 106 5.09 10.35 -6.46
N ASP A 107 4.57 9.98 -7.62
CA ASP A 107 4.19 10.92 -8.68
C ASP A 107 3.05 11.84 -8.26
N SER A 108 2.13 11.36 -7.42
CA SER A 108 1.01 12.15 -6.89
C SER A 108 1.49 13.36 -6.10
N ALA A 109 2.54 13.21 -5.29
CA ALA A 109 3.16 14.32 -4.57
C ALA A 109 3.69 15.40 -5.52
N LEU A 110 4.25 14.96 -6.66
CA LEU A 110 4.80 15.87 -7.65
C LEU A 110 3.69 16.64 -8.39
N VAL A 111 2.61 15.96 -8.78
CA VAL A 111 1.39 16.57 -9.36
C VAL A 111 0.79 17.60 -8.40
N ASN A 112 0.81 17.30 -7.11
CA ASN A 112 0.20 18.10 -6.07
C ASN A 112 1.15 19.07 -5.37
N ALA A 113 2.41 19.21 -5.80
CA ALA A 113 3.45 19.89 -5.02
C ALA A 113 3.08 21.30 -4.52
N GLY A 114 2.34 22.08 -5.33
CA GLY A 114 1.84 23.41 -4.97
C GLY A 114 0.49 23.45 -4.23
N LYS A 115 -0.16 22.30 -4.05
CA LYS A 115 -1.52 22.13 -3.51
C LYS A 115 -1.55 21.37 -2.18
N LEU A 116 -0.46 20.70 -1.80
CA LEU A 116 -0.36 19.95 -0.54
C LEU A 116 -0.44 20.88 0.68
N GLY A 117 -1.35 20.58 1.60
CA GLY A 117 -1.47 21.26 2.90
C GLY A 117 -0.39 20.82 3.90
N ASP A 118 -0.26 21.51 5.04
CA ASP A 118 0.75 21.16 6.06
C ASP A 118 0.35 19.96 6.93
N THR A 119 -0.91 19.53 6.84
CA THR A 119 -1.46 18.37 7.55
C THR A 119 -1.83 17.27 6.57
N PHE A 120 -1.69 16.03 7.00
CA PHE A 120 -2.13 14.87 6.24
C PHE A 120 -3.08 14.04 7.10
N ASP A 121 -4.36 13.95 6.72
CA ASP A 121 -5.33 13.08 7.38
C ASP A 121 -5.37 11.73 6.65
N TRP A 122 -5.04 10.64 7.35
CA TRP A 122 -5.10 9.29 6.76
C TRP A 122 -6.52 8.93 6.31
N ALA A 123 -7.55 9.47 6.96
CA ALA A 123 -8.93 9.26 6.55
C ALA A 123 -9.25 9.89 5.17
N ASP A 124 -8.49 10.92 4.74
CA ASP A 124 -8.63 11.47 3.39
C ASP A 124 -8.20 10.46 2.33
N ASN A 125 -7.14 9.68 2.55
CA ASN A 125 -6.78 8.59 1.63
C ASN A 125 -7.92 7.55 1.50
N ALA A 126 -8.62 7.25 2.59
CA ALA A 126 -9.78 6.35 2.54
C ALA A 126 -10.93 6.94 1.71
N ARG A 127 -11.14 8.26 1.79
CA ARG A 127 -12.13 9.00 1.00
C ARG A 127 -11.73 9.04 -0.48
N ASP A 128 -10.47 9.28 -0.79
CA ASP A 128 -9.94 9.30 -2.15
C ASP A 128 -10.12 7.92 -2.82
N VAL A 129 -9.74 6.84 -2.13
CA VAL A 129 -9.94 5.46 -2.63
C VAL A 129 -11.42 5.16 -2.84
N LEU A 130 -12.28 5.54 -1.89
CA LEU A 130 -13.72 5.33 -2.00
C LEU A 130 -14.31 6.10 -3.18
N GLN A 131 -13.99 7.39 -3.30
CA GLN A 131 -14.46 8.24 -4.39
C GLN A 131 -13.99 7.67 -5.73
N PHE A 132 -12.71 7.34 -5.84
CA PHE A 132 -12.13 6.77 -7.04
C PHE A 132 -12.84 5.47 -7.46
N LEU A 133 -13.08 4.54 -6.53
CA LEU A 133 -13.78 3.29 -6.85
C LEU A 133 -15.29 3.46 -7.11
N GLN A 134 -15.91 4.54 -6.63
CA GLN A 134 -17.31 4.82 -6.95
C GLN A 134 -17.50 5.23 -8.42
N PHE A 135 -16.51 5.89 -9.01
CA PHE A 135 -16.62 6.43 -10.36
C PHE A 135 -15.77 5.69 -11.40
N HIS A 136 -14.65 5.09 -11.00
CA HIS A 136 -13.63 4.59 -11.92
C HIS A 136 -13.25 3.14 -11.64
N ARG A 137 -14.14 2.31 -11.07
CA ARG A 137 -13.88 0.90 -10.76
C ARG A 137 -13.61 0.04 -12.01
N PRO A 138 -12.95 -1.13 -11.87
CA PRO A 138 -12.78 -2.06 -12.99
C PRO A 138 -14.13 -2.54 -13.57
N LEU A 139 -14.25 -2.52 -14.89
CA LEU A 139 -15.43 -2.96 -15.63
C LEU A 139 -15.34 -4.43 -16.09
N PRO A 140 -16.44 -5.22 -16.03
CA PRO A 140 -16.48 -6.56 -16.58
C PRO A 140 -16.23 -6.55 -18.09
N GLY A 141 -15.50 -7.53 -18.62
CA GLY A 141 -15.35 -7.73 -20.06
C GLY A 141 -14.52 -6.67 -20.82
N GLN A 142 -13.73 -5.83 -20.14
CA GLN A 142 -12.79 -4.92 -20.83
C GLN A 142 -11.59 -5.69 -21.40
N ALA A 143 -11.56 -5.86 -22.73
CA ALA A 143 -10.44 -6.44 -23.45
C ALA A 143 -9.26 -5.46 -23.60
N GLU A 144 -9.55 -4.17 -23.77
CA GLU A 144 -8.54 -3.11 -23.85
C GLU A 144 -8.65 -2.19 -22.63
N LEU A 145 -7.52 -1.93 -21.98
CA LEU A 145 -7.47 -0.99 -20.86
C LEU A 145 -7.46 0.43 -21.42
N PRO A 146 -8.50 1.24 -21.14
CA PRO A 146 -8.48 2.60 -21.60
C PRO A 146 -7.38 3.35 -20.84
N LEU A 147 -6.67 4.17 -21.60
CA LEU A 147 -5.58 4.98 -21.10
C LEU A 147 -6.07 6.06 -20.10
N HIS A 148 -7.29 6.54 -20.33
CA HIS A 148 -8.06 7.36 -19.39
C HIS A 148 -9.18 6.52 -18.77
N LEU A 149 -9.44 6.71 -17.47
CA LEU A 149 -10.58 6.10 -16.80
C LEU A 149 -11.77 7.07 -16.80
N PRO A 150 -12.72 6.98 -17.74
CA PRO A 150 -13.92 7.79 -17.66
C PRO A 150 -14.74 7.40 -16.41
N PRO A 151 -15.45 8.35 -15.78
CA PRO A 151 -16.39 7.99 -14.73
C PRO A 151 -17.55 7.19 -15.32
N HIS A 152 -18.03 6.20 -14.58
CA HIS A 152 -19.20 5.40 -14.95
C HIS A 152 -20.06 5.08 -13.71
N ALA A 153 -21.32 4.74 -13.96
CA ALA A 153 -22.25 4.32 -12.93
C ALA A 153 -21.94 2.89 -12.46
N LEU A 154 -22.41 2.55 -11.26
CA LEU A 154 -22.29 1.19 -10.71
C LEU A 154 -23.04 0.17 -11.59
N GLU A 155 -22.37 -0.90 -11.99
CA GLU A 155 -22.97 -1.96 -12.79
C GLU A 155 -23.87 -2.85 -11.93
N SER A 156 -24.86 -3.51 -12.56
CA SER A 156 -25.71 -4.49 -11.86
C SER A 156 -24.93 -5.69 -11.33
N THR A 157 -23.84 -6.05 -12.00
CA THR A 157 -22.94 -7.16 -11.65
C THR A 157 -21.51 -6.64 -11.62
N PRO A 158 -21.10 -6.02 -10.50
CA PRO A 158 -19.78 -5.43 -10.36
C PRO A 158 -18.68 -6.49 -10.40
N ARG A 159 -17.54 -6.21 -11.06
CA ARG A 159 -16.33 -7.04 -10.88
C ARG A 159 -15.91 -7.09 -9.42
N ARG A 160 -15.36 -8.24 -9.04
CA ARG A 160 -14.80 -8.46 -7.71
C ARG A 160 -13.46 -7.72 -7.55
N VAL A 161 -13.38 -6.86 -6.54
CA VAL A 161 -12.18 -6.10 -6.20
C VAL A 161 -11.71 -6.44 -4.79
N VAL A 162 -10.46 -6.87 -4.67
CA VAL A 162 -9.80 -7.19 -3.39
C VAL A 162 -8.81 -6.08 -3.05
N GLY A 163 -9.02 -5.42 -1.92
CA GLY A 163 -8.10 -4.41 -1.41
C GLY A 163 -6.91 -5.07 -0.69
N VAL A 164 -5.70 -4.64 -1.00
CA VAL A 164 -4.45 -5.08 -0.36
C VAL A 164 -3.72 -3.84 0.11
N GLY A 165 -3.39 -3.74 1.40
CA GLY A 165 -2.83 -2.50 1.93
C GLY A 165 -1.73 -2.77 2.95
N HIS A 166 -0.62 -2.03 2.84
CA HIS A 166 0.50 -2.09 3.78
C HIS A 166 0.51 -0.87 4.71
N SER A 167 0.66 -1.07 6.02
CA SER A 167 0.83 0.02 7.01
C SER A 167 -0.28 1.09 6.90
N LEU A 168 0.06 2.32 6.49
CA LEU A 168 -0.86 3.40 6.10
C LEU A 168 -1.97 2.90 5.15
N GLY A 169 -1.59 2.30 4.02
CA GLY A 169 -2.53 1.79 3.03
C GLY A 169 -3.49 0.77 3.63
N GLY A 170 -2.99 -0.16 4.44
CA GLY A 170 -3.83 -1.15 5.13
C GLY A 170 -4.78 -0.53 6.16
N GLY A 171 -4.35 0.54 6.84
CA GLY A 171 -5.17 1.28 7.80
C GLY A 171 -6.25 2.16 7.18
N THR A 172 -6.25 2.34 5.85
CA THR A 172 -7.07 3.33 5.14
C THR A 172 -7.90 2.73 3.98
N LEU A 173 -7.94 1.41 3.80
CA LEU A 173 -8.83 0.80 2.79
C LEU A 173 -10.31 0.84 3.25
N PRO A 174 -11.24 1.41 2.46
CA PRO A 174 -12.66 1.49 2.81
C PRO A 174 -13.39 0.15 2.75
N SER A 175 -14.61 0.10 3.30
CA SER A 175 -15.50 -1.09 3.29
C SER A 175 -16.18 -1.38 1.93
N TYR A 176 -15.62 -0.83 0.84
CA TYR A 176 -16.14 -0.96 -0.53
C TYR A 176 -15.65 -2.23 -1.24
N PHE A 177 -14.57 -2.85 -0.75
CA PHE A 177 -13.99 -4.07 -1.34
C PHE A 177 -14.75 -5.34 -0.95
N ASP A 178 -14.61 -6.38 -1.76
CA ASP A 178 -15.15 -7.73 -1.50
C ASP A 178 -14.32 -8.50 -0.46
N ALA A 179 -13.02 -8.20 -0.39
CA ALA A 179 -12.11 -8.71 0.61
C ALA A 179 -10.98 -7.71 0.87
N LEU A 180 -10.39 -7.77 2.06
CA LEU A 180 -9.23 -6.97 2.44
C LEU A 180 -8.08 -7.89 2.89
N ILE A 181 -6.90 -7.66 2.32
CA ILE A 181 -5.64 -8.25 2.73
C ILE A 181 -4.81 -7.13 3.38
N LEU A 182 -4.75 -7.14 4.70
CA LEU A 182 -4.09 -6.12 5.50
C LEU A 182 -2.69 -6.59 5.87
N VAL A 183 -1.68 -5.99 5.26
CA VAL A 183 -0.27 -6.30 5.46
C VAL A 183 0.29 -5.36 6.52
N ASP A 184 0.53 -5.89 7.71
CA ASP A 184 1.02 -5.16 8.88
C ASP A 184 0.41 -3.74 9.05
N PRO A 185 -0.94 -3.62 9.06
CA PRO A 185 -1.60 -2.33 9.07
C PRO A 185 -1.38 -1.60 10.40
N VAL A 186 -1.13 -0.29 10.34
CA VAL A 186 -1.01 0.53 11.56
C VAL A 186 -2.41 0.92 12.02
N ILE A 187 -3.08 -0.03 12.69
CA ILE A 187 -4.39 0.15 13.33
C ILE A 187 -4.20 -0.08 14.83
N ILE A 188 -4.27 1.00 15.62
CA ILE A 188 -3.94 0.97 17.06
C ILE A 188 -5.06 1.62 17.87
N ALA A 189 -5.43 1.03 19.00
CA ALA A 189 -6.58 1.47 19.79
C ALA A 189 -6.38 2.85 20.47
N ASP A 190 -5.12 3.19 20.78
CA ASP A 190 -4.79 4.34 21.60
C ASP A 190 -4.89 5.65 20.81
N HIS A 191 -5.86 6.47 21.20
CA HIS A 191 -6.04 7.82 20.70
C HIS A 191 -4.90 8.74 21.20
N ILE A 192 -4.56 9.82 20.48
CA ILE A 192 -3.45 10.71 20.87
C ILE A 192 -3.53 11.19 22.32
N TRP A 193 -4.73 11.54 22.78
CA TRP A 193 -5.00 12.02 24.13
C TRP A 193 -4.80 10.95 25.21
N THR A 194 -4.75 9.69 24.83
CA THR A 194 -4.55 8.55 25.73
C THR A 194 -3.20 7.85 25.52
N ARG A 195 -2.38 8.33 24.58
CA ARG A 195 -1.04 7.76 24.33
C ARG A 195 -0.14 7.99 25.53
N ARG A 196 0.62 6.96 25.87
CA ARG A 196 1.64 7.03 26.91
C ARG A 196 2.80 7.91 26.43
N PRO A 197 3.55 8.56 27.34
CA PRO A 197 4.70 9.39 26.97
C PRO A 197 5.71 8.68 26.04
N ALA A 198 5.96 7.38 26.27
CA ALA A 198 6.84 6.58 25.42
C ALA A 198 6.33 6.42 23.97
N GLU A 199 5.01 6.35 23.77
CA GLU A 199 4.39 6.26 22.44
C GLU A 199 4.47 7.62 21.73
N ILE A 200 4.18 8.70 22.44
CA ILE A 200 4.34 10.06 21.92
C ILE A 200 5.78 10.28 21.46
N GLU A 201 6.75 9.92 22.30
CA GLU A 201 8.16 10.10 21.97
C GLU A 201 8.59 9.24 20.78
N ARG A 202 8.05 8.03 20.65
CA ARG A 202 8.29 7.19 19.48
C ARG A 202 7.78 7.82 18.19
N TYR A 203 6.57 8.40 18.19
CA TYR A 203 6.06 9.13 17.03
C TYR A 203 6.90 10.38 16.75
N ASN A 204 7.30 11.13 17.77
CA ASN A 204 8.22 12.26 17.61
C ASN A 204 9.57 11.84 17.01
N ALA A 205 10.09 10.66 17.37
CA ALA A 205 11.30 10.11 16.79
C ALA A 205 11.13 9.77 15.30
N LEU A 206 9.98 9.22 14.89
CA LEU A 206 9.65 9.00 13.47
C LEU A 206 9.57 10.32 12.70
N VAL A 207 8.91 11.34 13.26
CA VAL A 207 8.83 12.69 12.67
C VAL A 207 10.21 13.31 12.49
N ARG A 208 11.04 13.31 13.55
CA ARG A 208 12.41 13.83 13.49
C ARG A 208 13.28 13.05 12.51
N GLY A 209 13.14 11.72 12.50
CA GLY A 209 13.82 10.83 11.58
C GLY A 209 13.47 11.15 10.12
N ALA A 210 12.19 11.29 9.82
CA ALA A 210 11.71 11.67 8.49
C ALA A 210 12.28 13.02 8.05
N LEU A 211 12.16 14.06 8.88
CA LEU A 211 12.66 15.41 8.59
C LEU A 211 14.18 15.47 8.37
N ALA A 212 14.94 14.58 9.03
CA ALA A 212 16.39 14.49 8.92
C ALA A 212 16.87 13.69 7.70
N ARG A 213 15.96 13.07 6.93
CA ARG A 213 16.33 12.27 5.76
C ARG A 213 17.05 13.13 4.72
N ARG A 214 18.16 12.60 4.21
CA ARG A 214 18.76 13.10 2.97
C ARG A 214 17.73 12.93 1.86
N ALA A 215 17.48 14.01 1.13
CA ALA A 215 16.47 14.03 0.07
C ALA A 215 17.03 14.25 -1.33
N VAL A 216 18.33 14.51 -1.47
CA VAL A 216 18.99 14.87 -2.74
C VAL A 216 20.33 14.14 -2.90
N TRP A 217 20.59 13.65 -4.10
CA TRP A 217 21.82 12.95 -4.51
C TRP A 217 22.26 13.40 -5.90
N GLY A 218 23.53 13.17 -6.24
CA GLY A 218 24.06 13.45 -7.58
C GLY A 218 23.58 12.46 -8.64
N SER A 219 23.15 11.26 -8.27
CA SER A 219 22.56 10.26 -9.18
C SER A 219 21.77 9.20 -8.42
N ARG A 220 20.95 8.42 -9.15
CA ARG A 220 20.28 7.21 -8.60
C ARG A 220 21.28 6.19 -8.07
N SER A 221 22.41 6.00 -8.76
CA SER A 221 23.49 5.09 -8.33
C SER A 221 24.12 5.54 -7.00
N GLU A 222 24.40 6.84 -6.84
CA GLU A 222 24.89 7.38 -5.56
C GLU A 222 23.85 7.19 -4.46
N ALA A 223 22.56 7.43 -4.75
CA ALA A 223 21.47 7.24 -3.80
C ALA A 223 21.41 5.78 -3.31
N LYS A 224 21.44 4.81 -4.23
CA LYS A 224 21.44 3.37 -3.91
C LYS A 224 22.61 2.98 -3.01
N LEU A 225 23.83 3.41 -3.36
CA LEU A 225 25.02 3.16 -2.52
C LEU A 225 24.90 3.83 -1.14
N GLY A 226 24.27 5.00 -1.07
CA GLY A 226 23.97 5.68 0.19
C GLY A 226 22.97 4.91 1.05
N PHE A 227 21.87 4.42 0.46
CA PHE A 227 20.86 3.63 1.17
C PHE A 227 21.46 2.36 1.76
N LEU A 228 22.30 1.64 1.00
CA LEU A 228 22.96 0.41 1.45
C LEU A 228 23.96 0.61 2.61
N LYS A 229 24.26 1.84 3.04
CA LYS A 229 25.02 2.09 4.27
C LYS A 229 24.18 1.91 5.54
N SER A 230 22.85 1.94 5.42
CA SER A 230 21.93 1.81 6.55
C SER A 230 21.46 0.36 6.72
N PRO A 231 21.53 -0.22 7.93
CA PRO A 231 20.96 -1.55 8.20
C PRO A 231 19.48 -1.67 7.81
N PHE A 232 18.73 -0.57 7.88
CA PHE A 232 17.32 -0.51 7.47
C PHE A 232 17.12 -0.94 6.00
N PHE A 233 17.94 -0.43 5.07
CA PHE A 233 17.82 -0.77 3.65
C PHE A 233 18.59 -2.06 3.29
N GLN A 234 19.61 -2.43 4.07
CA GLN A 234 20.31 -3.70 3.88
C GLN A 234 19.41 -4.92 4.14
N ALA A 235 18.37 -4.76 4.95
CA ALA A 235 17.39 -5.83 5.23
C ALA A 235 16.40 -6.06 4.07
N TRP A 236 16.31 -5.16 3.09
CA TRP A 236 15.36 -5.26 2.00
C TRP A 236 15.80 -6.26 0.93
N ASP A 237 14.82 -6.83 0.24
CA ASP A 237 15.05 -7.53 -1.02
C ASP A 237 15.68 -6.58 -2.05
N PRO A 238 16.74 -6.99 -2.77
CA PRO A 238 17.40 -6.14 -3.75
C PRO A 238 16.45 -5.57 -4.81
N ALA A 239 15.45 -6.33 -5.26
CA ALA A 239 14.49 -5.86 -6.26
C ALA A 239 13.54 -4.80 -5.69
N ALA A 240 13.23 -4.86 -4.39
CA ALA A 240 12.44 -3.81 -3.71
C ALA A 240 13.23 -2.51 -3.57
N LEU A 241 14.53 -2.61 -3.22
CA LEU A 241 15.40 -1.44 -3.18
C LEU A 241 15.57 -0.82 -4.58
N ASP A 242 15.70 -1.65 -5.61
CA ASP A 242 15.80 -1.20 -7.00
C ASP A 242 14.55 -0.46 -7.45
N ALA A 243 13.36 -1.02 -7.16
CA ALA A 243 12.09 -0.34 -7.43
C ALA A 243 11.99 1.00 -6.67
N TYR A 244 12.45 1.05 -5.42
CA TYR A 244 12.43 2.29 -4.64
C TYR A 244 13.39 3.36 -5.20
N VAL A 245 14.59 2.98 -5.63
CA VAL A 245 15.56 3.90 -6.24
C VAL A 245 15.06 4.41 -7.60
N GLU A 246 14.43 3.54 -8.38
CA GLU A 246 13.92 3.90 -9.71
C GLU A 246 12.71 4.84 -9.62
N TYR A 247 11.69 4.42 -8.86
CA TYR A 247 10.39 5.06 -8.86
C TYR A 247 10.16 6.03 -7.71
N GLY A 248 10.94 5.93 -6.62
CA GLY A 248 10.88 6.83 -5.46
C GLY A 248 11.70 8.11 -5.65
N LEU A 249 12.54 8.17 -6.69
CA LEU A 249 13.37 9.32 -7.02
C LEU A 249 12.95 9.97 -8.34
N CYS A 250 13.07 11.30 -8.44
CA CYS A 250 12.90 12.06 -9.67
C CYS A 250 14.08 13.03 -9.90
N GLY A 251 14.18 13.59 -11.11
CA GLY A 251 15.20 14.60 -11.43
C GLY A 251 15.00 15.90 -10.64
N LEU A 252 16.09 16.59 -10.35
CA LEU A 252 16.03 17.89 -9.68
C LEU A 252 15.33 18.95 -10.54
N PRO A 253 14.59 19.91 -9.92
CA PRO A 253 14.06 21.10 -10.60
C PRO A 253 15.10 21.83 -11.44
N PRO A 254 14.68 22.53 -12.51
CA PRO A 254 15.51 23.57 -13.10
C PRO A 254 15.72 24.64 -12.02
N ALA A 255 16.92 25.24 -11.94
CA ALA A 255 17.13 26.33 -10.99
C ALA A 255 16.26 27.53 -11.38
N THR A 256 15.52 28.09 -10.41
CA THR A 256 14.59 29.21 -10.60
C THR A 256 15.24 30.50 -11.12
N SER A 257 16.57 30.55 -11.17
CA SER A 257 17.39 31.66 -11.66
C SER A 257 18.43 31.24 -12.69
N SER A 258 18.26 30.08 -13.36
CA SER A 258 19.18 29.68 -14.44
C SER A 258 19.04 30.65 -15.63
N PRO A 259 20.12 31.29 -16.09
CA PRO A 259 20.12 32.03 -17.34
C PRO A 259 19.64 31.13 -18.48
N SER A 260 18.93 31.69 -19.47
CA SER A 260 18.52 30.96 -20.67
C SER A 260 19.74 30.27 -21.31
N GLY A 261 19.77 28.93 -21.29
CA GLY A 261 20.88 28.12 -21.81
C GLY A 261 21.75 27.40 -20.77
N ALA A 262 21.48 27.55 -19.47
CA ALA A 262 22.15 26.75 -18.45
C ALA A 262 21.72 25.27 -18.54
N SER A 263 22.69 24.35 -18.43
CA SER A 263 22.43 22.91 -18.42
C SER A 263 21.46 22.52 -17.29
N PRO A 264 20.58 21.51 -17.48
CA PRO A 264 19.71 21.01 -16.42
C PRO A 264 20.51 20.70 -15.16
N ARG A 265 19.94 20.99 -13.99
CA ARG A 265 20.59 20.68 -12.72
C ARG A 265 20.72 19.16 -12.60
N ALA A 266 21.95 18.65 -12.73
CA ALA A 266 22.22 17.24 -12.59
C ALA A 266 21.96 16.78 -11.15
N GLY A 267 21.22 15.68 -10.99
CA GLY A 267 20.93 15.07 -9.69
C GLY A 267 19.51 14.53 -9.60
N VAL A 268 19.24 13.86 -8.48
CA VAL A 268 17.94 13.29 -8.17
C VAL A 268 17.49 13.65 -6.76
N MET A 269 16.19 13.65 -6.54
CA MET A 269 15.56 13.89 -5.24
C MET A 269 14.46 12.89 -4.94
N LEU A 270 14.09 12.75 -3.66
CA LEU A 270 12.90 12.00 -3.27
C LEU A 270 11.65 12.65 -3.89
N LYS A 271 10.74 11.83 -4.42
CA LYS A 271 9.44 12.31 -4.91
C LYS A 271 8.53 12.80 -3.77
N GLN A 272 8.47 12.02 -2.69
CA GLN A 272 7.87 12.48 -1.44
C GLN A 272 8.90 13.27 -0.65
N SER A 273 8.60 14.51 -0.29
CA SER A 273 9.53 15.31 0.51
C SER A 273 9.65 14.75 1.94
N PRO A 274 10.80 14.93 2.63
CA PRO A 274 10.94 14.59 4.04
C PRO A 274 9.85 15.19 4.94
N TYR A 275 9.35 16.38 4.58
CA TYR A 275 8.28 17.04 5.30
C TYR A 275 6.93 16.34 5.09
N ASP A 276 6.62 15.91 3.86
CA ASP A 276 5.39 15.18 3.56
C ASP A 276 5.41 13.79 4.19
N GLU A 277 6.56 13.12 4.22
CA GLU A 277 6.72 11.87 4.97
C GLU A 277 6.48 12.08 6.47
N ALA A 278 7.00 13.17 7.02
CA ALA A 278 6.86 13.51 8.44
C ALA A 278 5.42 13.86 8.83
N SER A 279 4.68 14.59 7.97
CA SER A 279 3.30 15.00 8.24
C SER A 279 2.36 13.81 8.42
N VAL A 280 2.63 12.69 7.72
CA VAL A 280 1.89 11.43 7.87
C VAL A 280 2.03 10.85 9.28
N PHE A 281 3.19 11.01 9.94
CA PHE A 281 3.39 10.57 11.32
C PHE A 281 2.77 11.50 12.37
N CYS A 282 2.39 12.71 11.96
CA CYS A 282 1.73 13.69 12.84
C CYS A 282 0.21 13.48 12.96
N GLU A 283 -0.39 12.61 12.15
CA GLU A 283 -1.80 12.24 12.22
C GLU A 283 -2.01 11.11 13.23
N PRO A 284 -2.81 11.31 14.29
CA PRO A 284 -2.93 10.29 15.32
C PRO A 284 -4.36 9.74 15.50
N ARG A 285 -5.34 10.16 14.69
CA ARG A 285 -6.76 9.84 14.87
C ARG A 285 -7.18 8.64 14.04
N ALA A 286 -6.85 8.62 12.76
CA ALA A 286 -7.37 7.62 11.83
C ALA A 286 -7.01 6.18 12.23
N GLN A 287 -5.83 5.98 12.80
CA GLN A 287 -5.40 4.67 13.28
C GLN A 287 -6.32 4.14 14.40
N ALA A 288 -6.71 5.04 15.32
CA ALA A 288 -7.63 4.74 16.41
C ALA A 288 -9.08 4.61 15.90
N GLU A 289 -9.51 5.50 15.02
CA GLU A 289 -10.82 5.42 14.39
C GLU A 289 -11.01 4.09 13.66
N SER A 290 -10.05 3.69 12.80
CA SER A 290 -10.06 2.39 12.14
C SER A 290 -10.19 1.24 13.14
N TRP A 291 -9.49 1.31 14.29
CA TRP A 291 -9.60 0.30 15.33
C TRP A 291 -11.02 0.20 15.94
N TYR A 292 -11.67 1.33 16.20
CA TYR A 292 -13.04 1.38 16.71
C TYR A 292 -14.09 0.99 15.65
N LEU A 293 -13.80 1.20 14.36
CA LEU A 293 -14.68 0.86 13.25
C LEU A 293 -14.58 -0.61 12.81
N LEU A 294 -13.48 -1.32 13.11
CA LEU A 294 -13.29 -2.73 12.75
C LEU A 294 -14.50 -3.65 13.06
N PRO A 295 -15.14 -3.60 14.25
CA PRO A 295 -16.31 -4.43 14.54
C PRO A 295 -17.53 -4.14 13.66
N LEU A 296 -17.61 -2.95 13.06
CA LEU A 296 -18.70 -2.54 12.18
C LEU A 296 -18.48 -3.00 10.73
N LEU A 297 -17.29 -3.53 10.41
CA LEU A 297 -16.99 -4.02 9.06
C LEU A 297 -17.90 -5.23 8.74
N PRO A 298 -18.72 -5.15 7.67
CA PRO A 298 -19.68 -6.20 7.35
C PRO A 298 -19.03 -7.58 7.16
N ALA A 299 -19.65 -8.63 7.71
CA ALA A 299 -19.12 -10.00 7.66
C ALA A 299 -18.94 -10.54 6.23
N ARG A 300 -19.65 -9.98 5.24
CA ARG A 300 -19.49 -10.30 3.81
C ARG A 300 -18.05 -10.04 3.32
N ILE A 301 -17.39 -9.02 3.87
CA ILE A 301 -16.03 -8.64 3.48
C ILE A 301 -15.09 -9.59 4.21
N GLU A 302 -14.33 -10.38 3.46
CA GLU A 302 -13.31 -11.24 4.03
C GLU A 302 -12.13 -10.41 4.54
N LEU A 303 -11.64 -10.70 5.75
CA LEU A 303 -10.44 -10.06 6.31
C LEU A 303 -9.29 -11.06 6.40
N ARG A 304 -8.16 -10.72 5.78
CA ARG A 304 -6.91 -11.46 5.91
C ARG A 304 -5.85 -10.53 6.45
N TRP A 305 -5.25 -10.89 7.58
CA TRP A 305 -4.17 -10.13 8.19
C TRP A 305 -2.85 -10.85 7.94
N ILE A 306 -1.87 -10.15 7.37
CA ILE A 306 -0.51 -10.65 7.18
C ILE A 306 0.39 -9.80 8.07
N MET A 307 0.71 -10.32 9.25
CA MET A 307 1.45 -9.58 10.26
C MET A 307 2.94 -9.91 10.20
N ASN A 308 3.76 -8.96 10.61
CA ASN A 308 5.19 -9.17 10.70
C ASN A 308 5.52 -10.13 11.85
N GLY A 309 6.71 -10.73 11.78
CA GLY A 309 7.16 -11.69 12.78
C GLY A 309 8.46 -11.33 13.46
N ARG A 310 9.29 -10.48 12.85
CA ARG A 310 10.38 -9.77 13.53
C ARG A 310 9.79 -8.44 13.95
N SER A 311 9.88 -8.02 15.21
CA SER A 311 9.43 -6.69 15.64
C SER A 311 7.91 -6.40 15.65
N ALA A 312 7.05 -7.43 15.77
CA ALA A 312 5.58 -7.27 15.87
C ALA A 312 5.12 -6.40 17.05
N ALA A 313 6.06 -6.01 17.91
CA ALA A 313 5.87 -5.15 19.05
C ALA A 313 5.95 -3.64 18.76
N GLU A 314 6.50 -3.21 17.62
CA GLU A 314 6.75 -1.79 17.41
C GLU A 314 5.63 -1.17 16.56
N ALA A 315 5.63 -1.30 15.23
CA ALA A 315 4.71 -0.55 14.33
C ALA A 315 3.23 -0.57 14.74
N THR A 316 2.72 -1.73 15.17
CA THR A 316 1.30 -2.00 15.45
C THR A 316 0.93 -1.92 16.94
N GLY A 317 1.76 -1.24 17.75
CA GLY A 317 1.45 -0.96 19.16
C GLY A 317 1.75 -2.09 20.15
N GLY A 318 2.47 -3.13 19.74
CA GLY A 318 2.84 -4.23 20.64
C GLY A 318 2.32 -5.58 20.18
N GLU A 319 2.96 -6.66 20.65
CA GLU A 319 2.46 -8.02 20.49
C GLU A 319 1.04 -8.10 21.05
N GLU A 320 0.83 -7.59 22.28
CA GLU A 320 -0.46 -7.63 22.98
C GLU A 320 -1.57 -6.89 22.20
N ALA A 321 -1.30 -5.64 21.80
CA ALA A 321 -2.23 -4.83 21.02
C ALA A 321 -2.56 -5.47 19.67
N THR A 322 -1.55 -6.06 19.02
CA THR A 322 -1.72 -6.79 17.77
C THR A 322 -2.67 -7.97 17.96
N ARG A 323 -2.59 -8.72 19.08
CA ARG A 323 -3.48 -9.89 19.31
C ARG A 323 -4.94 -9.51 19.34
N TYR A 324 -5.25 -8.40 20.00
CA TYR A 324 -6.60 -7.89 20.09
C TYR A 324 -7.09 -7.33 18.76
N THR A 325 -6.23 -6.62 18.03
CA THR A 325 -6.59 -5.94 16.79
C THR A 325 -6.96 -6.93 15.68
N VAL A 326 -6.14 -7.96 15.43
CA VAL A 326 -6.38 -8.92 14.33
C VAL A 326 -7.64 -9.77 14.53
N TRP A 327 -8.15 -9.86 15.76
CA TRP A 327 -9.39 -10.56 16.10
C TRP A 327 -10.55 -9.64 16.47
N ARG A 328 -10.38 -8.32 16.31
CA ARG A 328 -11.41 -7.34 16.67
C ARG A 328 -12.72 -7.56 15.91
N ARG A 329 -12.63 -8.06 14.67
CA ARG A 329 -13.74 -8.55 13.83
C ARG A 329 -13.49 -10.03 13.48
N PRO A 330 -13.96 -11.00 14.30
CA PRO A 330 -13.58 -12.41 14.16
C PRO A 330 -14.34 -13.20 13.09
N ALA A 331 -15.52 -12.72 12.68
CA ALA A 331 -16.28 -13.29 11.57
C ALA A 331 -15.48 -13.14 10.26
N ASN A 332 -15.47 -14.18 9.42
CA ASN A 332 -14.80 -14.17 8.11
C ASN A 332 -13.38 -13.53 8.14
N SER A 333 -12.59 -13.88 9.17
CA SER A 333 -11.27 -13.30 9.43
C SER A 333 -10.22 -14.37 9.67
N SER A 334 -9.02 -14.16 9.13
CA SER A 334 -7.85 -15.00 9.30
C SER A 334 -6.59 -14.17 9.45
N ASN A 335 -5.59 -14.67 10.17
CA ASN A 335 -4.28 -14.02 10.26
C ASN A 335 -3.14 -15.01 10.12
N VAL A 336 -2.03 -14.51 9.58
CA VAL A 336 -0.79 -15.23 9.36
C VAL A 336 0.38 -14.33 9.73
N ARG A 337 1.54 -14.95 10.00
CA ARG A 337 2.76 -14.24 10.36
C ARG A 337 3.90 -14.57 9.41
N VAL A 338 4.56 -13.53 8.90
CA VAL A 338 5.80 -13.65 8.11
C VAL A 338 6.98 -13.51 9.08
N ARG A 339 7.49 -14.66 9.54
CA ARG A 339 8.47 -14.74 10.64
C ARG A 339 9.80 -14.04 10.32
N GLU A 340 10.12 -14.00 9.04
CA GLU A 340 11.34 -13.50 8.46
C GLU A 340 11.26 -12.03 8.03
N ALA A 341 10.17 -11.31 8.31
CA ALA A 341 10.08 -9.89 8.00
C ALA A 341 9.70 -9.05 9.21
N GLY A 342 10.26 -7.84 9.24
CA GLY A 342 9.83 -6.69 10.02
C GLY A 342 8.53 -6.08 9.52
N HIS A 343 8.23 -4.87 9.99
CA HIS A 343 7.07 -4.08 9.53
C HIS A 343 6.99 -3.95 8.00
N LEU A 344 8.15 -3.96 7.32
CA LEU A 344 8.28 -3.78 5.89
C LEU A 344 8.21 -5.10 5.11
N ILE A 345 7.18 -5.91 5.37
CA ILE A 345 6.99 -7.23 4.74
C ILE A 345 7.09 -7.16 3.20
N PRO A 346 6.43 -6.21 2.50
CA PRO A 346 6.54 -6.14 1.04
C PRO A 346 7.97 -5.87 0.54
N GLN A 347 8.81 -5.20 1.35
CA GLN A 347 10.17 -4.85 0.98
C GLN A 347 11.20 -5.89 1.43
N GLU A 348 11.03 -6.49 2.61
CA GLU A 348 11.99 -7.45 3.19
C GLU A 348 11.75 -8.89 2.73
N ALA A 349 10.50 -9.26 2.45
CA ALA A 349 10.15 -10.63 2.07
C ALA A 349 9.02 -10.69 1.01
N PRO A 350 9.20 -10.03 -0.17
CA PRO A 350 8.16 -9.97 -1.19
C PRO A 350 7.68 -11.34 -1.69
N GLY A 351 8.60 -12.31 -1.82
CA GLY A 351 8.24 -13.68 -2.21
C GLY A 351 7.35 -14.37 -1.20
N ARG A 352 7.65 -14.20 0.10
CA ARG A 352 6.90 -14.81 1.19
C ARG A 352 5.51 -14.20 1.31
N LEU A 353 5.37 -12.89 1.08
CA LEU A 353 4.06 -12.24 1.02
C LEU A 353 3.16 -12.80 -0.11
N GLY A 354 3.76 -13.24 -1.21
CA GLY A 354 3.03 -13.86 -2.33
C GLY A 354 2.63 -15.32 -2.08
N GLU A 355 3.25 -16.03 -1.12
CA GLU A 355 3.01 -17.46 -0.95
C GLU A 355 1.61 -17.81 -0.41
N PRO A 356 1.07 -18.98 -0.79
CA PRO A 356 -0.11 -19.53 -0.13
C PRO A 356 0.21 -19.77 1.35
N HIS A 357 -0.47 -19.05 2.23
CA HIS A 357 -0.35 -19.27 3.66
C HIS A 357 -1.41 -20.24 4.15
N SER A 358 -1.00 -21.38 4.71
CA SER A 358 -1.90 -22.30 5.40
C SER A 358 -2.59 -21.55 6.55
N HIS A 359 -3.92 -21.51 6.57
CA HIS A 359 -4.70 -20.78 7.58
C HIS A 359 -4.39 -21.31 8.98
N SER A 360 -3.56 -20.60 9.74
CA SER A 360 -3.40 -20.85 11.18
C SER A 360 -4.63 -20.32 11.91
N ARG A 361 -5.66 -21.15 12.06
CA ARG A 361 -6.81 -20.87 12.95
C ARG A 361 -6.43 -20.99 14.44
N SER A 362 -5.23 -21.47 14.79
CA SER A 362 -5.04 -22.29 15.99
C SER A 362 -4.05 -21.79 17.06
N ARG A 363 -3.66 -20.51 17.10
CA ARG A 363 -2.91 -19.99 18.28
C ARG A 363 -3.40 -18.69 18.88
N TRP A 364 -3.92 -17.78 18.05
CA TRP A 364 -4.36 -16.47 18.51
C TRP A 364 -5.84 -16.40 18.91
N ARG A 365 -6.68 -17.35 18.44
CA ARG A 365 -8.10 -17.43 18.80
C ARG A 365 -8.31 -17.85 20.26
N GLU A 366 -7.54 -18.82 20.74
CA GLU A 366 -7.69 -19.37 22.09
C GLU A 366 -7.29 -18.36 23.17
N GLU A 367 -6.29 -17.52 22.92
CA GLU A 367 -5.80 -16.52 23.89
C GLU A 367 -6.54 -15.17 23.79
N GLY A 368 -6.99 -14.77 22.59
CA GLY A 368 -7.69 -13.50 22.36
C GLY A 368 -9.11 -13.43 22.96
N GLN A 369 -9.84 -14.56 23.00
CA GLN A 369 -11.15 -14.63 23.66
C GLN A 369 -11.06 -14.45 25.18
N VAL A 370 -9.98 -14.92 25.81
CA VAL A 370 -9.77 -14.81 27.26
C VAL A 370 -9.48 -13.37 27.67
N GLY A 371 -8.68 -12.63 26.89
CA GLY A 371 -8.31 -11.24 27.20
C GLY A 371 -9.46 -10.22 27.11
N LEU A 372 -10.40 -10.39 26.16
CA LEU A 372 -11.57 -9.52 26.00
C LEU A 372 -12.48 -9.52 27.24
N THR A 373 -12.69 -10.69 27.86
CA THR A 373 -13.46 -10.81 29.12
C THR A 373 -12.73 -10.21 30.32
N GLY A 374 -11.39 -10.24 30.33
CA GLY A 374 -10.56 -9.64 31.38
C GLY A 374 -10.53 -8.11 31.35
N LEU A 375 -10.45 -7.51 30.16
CA LEU A 375 -10.39 -6.06 30.00
C LEU A 375 -11.76 -5.39 30.25
N GLN A 376 -12.86 -6.01 29.82
CA GLN A 376 -14.21 -5.56 30.16
C GLN A 376 -14.46 -5.59 31.68
N ARG A 377 -14.00 -6.63 32.40
CA ARG A 377 -14.09 -6.71 33.87
C ARG A 377 -13.19 -5.71 34.60
N ARG A 378 -12.05 -5.32 34.02
CA ARG A 378 -11.14 -4.32 34.62
C ARG A 378 -11.59 -2.89 34.40
N ARG A 379 -12.29 -2.58 33.30
CA ARG A 379 -12.88 -1.24 33.07
C ARG A 379 -14.17 -1.02 33.85
N SER A 380 -15.01 -2.05 34.06
CA SER A 380 -16.22 -1.90 34.88
C SER A 380 -15.95 -1.65 36.37
N ARG A 381 -14.78 -2.07 36.88
CA ARG A 381 -14.37 -1.81 38.28
C ARG A 381 -13.76 -0.43 38.54
N ARG A 382 -13.46 0.37 37.51
CA ARG A 382 -12.94 1.74 37.67
C ARG A 382 -13.99 2.84 37.50
N TYR A 383 -15.23 2.46 37.17
CA TYR A 383 -16.37 3.37 36.99
C TYR A 383 -17.57 2.99 37.87
N CYS A 384 -17.32 2.32 39.00
CA CYS A 384 -18.27 2.24 40.12
C CYS A 384 -17.66 2.91 41.34
#